data_AF-A0A4S8QDQ4-F1
#
_entry.id   AF-A0A4S8QDQ4-F1
#
_cell.length_a   1.000
_cell.length_b   1.000
_cell.length_c   1.000
_cell.angle_alpha   90.00
_cell.angle_beta   90.00
_cell.angle_gamma   90.00
#
_symmetry.space_group_name_H-M   'P 1'
#
loop_
_entity.id
_entity.type
_entity.pdbx_description
1 polymer ?
#
loop_
_entity_poly.entity_id
_entity_poly.type
_entity_poly.pdbx_seq_one_letter_code
_entity_poly.pdbx_strand_id
1 'polypeptide(L)'
;MNKTFKQVGIDSAYLLSSFPIALAAFIIAVVGFSAGIGTAIVWVGIPILATALLALRGLAAGGRAQLSAVLRRDIQPVRYKRAPAGSTGLRRFLTVVTDGQSWLNLLWAIVNFPIAIVGFVLTVSWWSATVASLAWPLYGWIIRRAVGSEGDGLEYATEWLGWGDSYTAISIMTVLGGLVMALLLPVVLRGCALMQGGLGQGLLASLESPEDNETRVDLERRVTDLDTELARARERLAGV
;
A
#
# COMPACT_ATOMS: atom_id res chain seq x y z
N MET A 1 -23.03 -14.04 1.70
CA MET A 1 -21.89 -13.84 0.77
C MET A 1 -20.60 -13.88 1.57
N ASN A 2 -19.75 -14.89 1.34
CA ASN A 2 -18.70 -15.32 2.28
C ASN A 2 -17.64 -14.22 2.52
N LYS A 3 -17.36 -13.92 3.80
CA LYS A 3 -16.44 -12.85 4.22
C LYS A 3 -15.06 -12.94 3.55
N THR A 4 -14.60 -14.16 3.27
CA THR A 4 -13.33 -14.46 2.59
C THR A 4 -13.29 -13.97 1.15
N PHE A 5 -14.35 -14.18 0.37
CA PHE A 5 -14.41 -13.78 -1.04
C PHE A 5 -14.40 -12.25 -1.19
N LYS A 6 -15.11 -11.55 -0.30
CA LYS A 6 -15.08 -10.09 -0.24
C LYS A 6 -13.69 -9.56 0.11
N GLN A 7 -12.96 -10.27 0.97
CA GLN A 7 -11.62 -9.87 1.40
C GLN A 7 -10.58 -10.07 0.29
N VAL A 8 -10.64 -11.19 -0.44
CA VAL A 8 -9.77 -11.43 -1.61
C VAL A 8 -9.93 -10.34 -2.68
N GLY A 9 -11.17 -9.90 -2.92
CA GLY A 9 -11.45 -8.80 -3.84
C GLY A 9 -10.85 -7.47 -3.39
N ILE A 10 -10.92 -7.16 -2.10
CA ILE A 10 -10.34 -5.94 -1.51
C ILE A 10 -8.81 -6.00 -1.59
N ASP A 11 -8.19 -7.11 -1.22
CA ASP A 11 -6.73 -7.29 -1.21
C ASP A 11 -6.16 -7.22 -2.65
N SER A 12 -6.85 -7.83 -3.61
CA SER A 12 -6.47 -7.76 -5.03
C SER A 12 -6.60 -6.34 -5.57
N ALA A 13 -7.72 -5.66 -5.29
CA ALA A 13 -7.92 -4.28 -5.71
C ALA A 13 -6.85 -3.36 -5.13
N TYR A 14 -6.49 -3.53 -3.85
CA TYR A 14 -5.42 -2.78 -3.20
C TYR A 14 -4.07 -3.00 -3.87
N LEU A 15 -3.67 -4.25 -4.12
CA LEU A 15 -2.38 -4.54 -4.77
C LEU A 15 -2.33 -3.98 -6.19
N LEU A 16 -3.42 -4.11 -6.96
CA LEU A 16 -3.53 -3.56 -8.31
C LEU A 16 -3.49 -2.02 -8.31
N SER A 17 -4.14 -1.35 -7.36
CA SER A 17 -4.15 0.12 -7.27
C SER A 17 -2.89 0.69 -6.63
N SER A 18 -2.15 -0.09 -5.84
CA SER A 18 -0.93 0.36 -5.18
C SER A 18 0.19 0.68 -6.18
N PHE A 19 0.29 -0.09 -7.27
CA PHE A 19 1.30 0.09 -8.31
C PHE A 19 1.19 1.44 -9.04
N PRO A 20 0.04 1.84 -9.64
CA PRO A 20 -0.06 3.13 -10.32
C PRO A 20 0.18 4.32 -9.37
N ILE A 21 -0.22 4.20 -8.10
CA ILE A 21 0.04 5.23 -7.08
C ILE A 21 1.54 5.32 -6.77
N ALA A 22 2.18 4.18 -6.54
CA ALA A 22 3.62 4.13 -6.25
C ALA A 22 4.44 4.61 -7.46
N LEU A 23 4.03 4.28 -8.68
CA LEU A 23 4.64 4.76 -9.92
C LEU A 23 4.54 6.28 -10.04
N ALA A 24 3.35 6.84 -9.84
CA ALA A 24 3.17 8.30 -9.88
C ALA A 24 4.00 8.99 -8.80
N ALA A 25 4.03 8.45 -7.57
CA ALA A 25 4.85 8.97 -6.49
C ALA A 25 6.35 8.90 -6.82
N PHE A 26 6.81 7.80 -7.41
CA PHE A 26 8.20 7.64 -7.84
C PHE A 26 8.59 8.62 -8.94
N ILE A 27 7.75 8.81 -9.96
CA ILE A 27 8.00 9.79 -11.03
C ILE A 27 8.11 11.19 -10.44
N ILE A 28 7.17 11.60 -9.59
CA ILE A 28 7.20 12.91 -8.95
C ILE A 28 8.42 13.05 -8.05
N ALA A 29 8.80 12.01 -7.32
CA ALA A 29 9.99 11.99 -6.49
C ALA A 29 11.24 12.23 -7.33
N VAL A 30 11.48 11.41 -8.36
CA VAL A 30 12.70 11.50 -9.17
C VAL A 30 12.70 12.79 -10.00
N VAL A 31 11.65 13.06 -10.77
CA VAL A 31 11.58 14.22 -11.67
C VAL A 31 11.53 15.51 -10.87
N GLY A 32 10.67 15.58 -9.84
CA GLY A 32 10.54 16.77 -9.01
C GLY A 32 11.80 17.09 -8.21
N PHE A 33 12.50 16.06 -7.71
CA PHE A 33 13.77 16.23 -7.02
C PHE A 33 14.89 16.65 -7.97
N SER A 34 15.08 15.94 -9.08
CA SER A 34 16.11 16.28 -10.07
C SER A 34 15.88 17.65 -10.70
N ALA A 35 14.65 17.97 -11.09
CA ALA A 35 14.30 19.27 -11.65
C ALA A 35 14.41 20.38 -10.59
N GLY A 36 13.94 20.14 -9.36
CA GLY A 36 14.01 21.09 -8.26
C GLY A 36 15.43 21.44 -7.87
N ILE A 37 16.33 20.45 -7.74
CA ILE A 37 17.75 20.69 -7.46
C ILE A 37 18.44 21.35 -8.66
N GLY A 38 18.19 20.84 -9.87
CA GLY A 38 18.83 21.37 -11.09
C GLY A 38 18.47 22.83 -11.38
N THR A 39 17.25 23.25 -11.03
CA THR A 39 16.78 24.64 -11.22
C THR A 39 16.88 25.49 -9.96
N ALA A 40 17.40 24.95 -8.85
CA ALA A 40 17.58 25.68 -7.59
C ALA A 40 18.52 26.89 -7.76
N ILE A 41 19.50 26.77 -8.67
CA ILE A 41 20.46 27.82 -9.01
C ILE A 41 19.74 29.11 -9.48
N VAL A 42 18.63 28.95 -10.21
CA VAL A 42 17.85 30.06 -10.76
C VAL A 42 16.70 30.48 -9.83
N TRP A 43 16.69 30.00 -8.57
CA TRP A 43 15.60 30.17 -7.59
C TRP A 43 14.24 29.57 -7.97
N VAL A 44 14.03 29.19 -9.24
CA VAL A 44 12.83 28.49 -9.75
C VAL A 44 12.72 27.06 -9.20
N GLY A 45 13.83 26.46 -8.75
CA GLY A 45 13.83 25.11 -8.19
C GLY A 45 13.11 24.96 -6.86
N ILE A 46 13.07 26.01 -6.03
CA ILE A 46 12.39 25.97 -4.73
C ILE A 46 10.87 25.72 -4.88
N PRO A 47 10.12 26.46 -5.73
CA PRO A 47 8.70 26.17 -5.92
C PRO A 47 8.46 24.82 -6.60
N ILE A 48 9.30 24.39 -7.56
CA ILE A 48 9.20 23.06 -8.20
C ILE A 48 9.33 21.95 -7.15
N LEU A 49 10.37 22.03 -6.31
CA LEU A 49 10.63 21.05 -5.26
C LEU A 49 9.48 21.02 -4.25
N ALA A 50 8.99 22.19 -3.85
CA ALA A 50 7.92 22.26 -2.86
C ALA A 50 6.57 21.76 -3.41
N THR A 51 6.25 21.98 -4.69
CA THR A 51 5.07 21.39 -5.34
C THR A 51 5.20 19.88 -5.46
N ALA A 52 6.38 19.35 -5.78
CA ALA A 52 6.63 17.91 -5.80
C ALA A 52 6.44 17.28 -4.41
N LEU A 53 6.95 17.92 -3.35
CA LEU A 53 6.78 17.47 -1.97
C LEU A 53 5.31 17.53 -1.52
N LEU A 54 4.55 18.55 -1.94
CA LEU A 54 3.11 18.63 -1.67
C LEU A 54 2.33 17.53 -2.40
N ALA A 55 2.68 17.24 -3.65
CA ALA A 55 2.06 16.15 -4.41
C ALA A 55 2.37 14.78 -3.77
N LEU A 56 3.61 14.57 -3.29
CA LEU A 56 4.00 13.39 -2.53
C LEU A 56 3.21 13.24 -1.22
N ARG A 57 2.92 14.33 -0.51
CA ARG A 57 2.05 14.31 0.68
C ARG A 57 0.63 13.83 0.34
N GLY A 58 0.08 14.30 -0.78
CA GLY A 58 -1.23 13.87 -1.28
C GLY A 58 -1.26 12.38 -1.64
N LEU A 59 -0.25 11.90 -2.35
CA LEU A 59 -0.14 10.49 -2.73
C LEU A 59 0.11 9.56 -1.53
N ALA A 60 0.93 10.00 -0.56
CA ALA A 60 1.13 9.27 0.69
C ALA A 60 -0.16 9.20 1.54
N ALA A 61 -0.99 10.26 1.52
CA ALA A 61 -2.31 10.23 2.14
C ALA A 61 -3.26 9.25 1.43
N GLY A 62 -3.23 9.22 0.09
CA GLY A 62 -3.99 8.24 -0.71
C GLY A 62 -3.58 6.79 -0.41
N GLY A 63 -2.27 6.52 -0.30
CA GLY A 63 -1.75 5.21 0.08
C GLY A 63 -2.21 4.77 1.48
N ARG A 64 -2.23 5.70 2.46
CA ARG A 64 -2.74 5.44 3.82
C ARG A 64 -4.25 5.17 3.87
N ALA A 65 -5.04 5.89 3.07
CA ALA A 65 -6.49 5.66 2.96
C ALA A 65 -6.80 4.29 2.32
N GLN A 66 -5.95 3.81 1.42
CA GLN A 66 -6.06 2.46 0.87
C GLN A 66 -5.73 1.39 1.92
N LEU A 67 -4.76 1.67 2.80
CA LEU A 67 -4.33 0.76 3.85
C LEU A 67 -5.39 0.58 4.95
N SER A 68 -6.20 1.60 5.25
CA SER A 68 -7.32 1.49 6.20
C SER A 68 -8.44 0.58 5.69
N ALA A 69 -8.66 0.54 4.36
CA ALA A 69 -9.61 -0.36 3.73
C ALA A 69 -9.18 -1.84 3.82
N VAL A 70 -7.87 -2.12 3.79
CA VAL A 70 -7.31 -3.48 3.90
C VAL A 70 -7.19 -3.94 5.35
N LEU A 71 -6.64 -3.11 6.24
CA LEU A 71 -6.42 -3.49 7.64
C LEU A 71 -7.71 -3.42 8.50
N ARG A 72 -8.81 -2.85 7.98
CA ARG A 72 -10.02 -2.49 8.76
C ARG A 72 -9.70 -1.74 10.05
N ARG A 73 -8.58 -1.02 10.05
CA ARG A 73 -8.09 -0.24 11.18
C ARG A 73 -7.98 1.19 10.70
N ASP A 74 -8.54 2.09 11.49
CA ASP A 74 -8.44 3.51 11.20
C ASP A 74 -6.98 3.94 11.37
N ILE A 75 -6.34 4.31 10.27
CA ILE A 75 -4.97 4.80 10.30
C ILE A 75 -5.06 6.31 10.43
N GLN A 76 -4.75 6.82 11.62
CA GLN A 76 -4.85 8.24 11.88
C GLN A 76 -3.96 9.05 10.92
N PRO A 77 -4.45 10.19 10.42
CA PRO A 77 -3.71 11.01 9.46
C PRO A 77 -2.48 11.65 10.10
N VAL A 78 -1.31 11.44 9.50
CA VAL A 78 -0.05 12.10 9.90
C VAL A 78 -0.19 13.61 9.76
N ARG A 79 0.14 14.35 10.82
CA ARG A 79 -0.03 15.80 10.92
C ARG A 79 1.23 16.50 10.42
N TYR A 80 1.20 16.96 9.17
CA TYR A 80 2.33 17.69 8.57
C TYR A 80 2.52 19.07 9.21
N LYS A 81 3.78 19.54 9.29
CA LYS A 81 4.12 20.90 9.75
C LYS A 81 3.38 21.92 8.88
N ARG A 82 2.52 22.72 9.50
CA ARG A 82 1.76 23.79 8.84
C ARG A 82 2.51 25.10 8.99
N ALA A 83 2.67 25.83 7.88
CA ALA A 83 3.20 27.19 7.95
C ALA A 83 2.25 28.09 8.78
N PRO A 84 2.78 29.01 9.63
CA PRO A 84 1.96 29.92 10.43
C PRO A 84 0.97 30.72 9.57
N ALA A 85 -0.22 30.98 10.12
CA ALA A 85 -1.24 31.79 9.46
C ALA A 85 -0.66 33.19 9.14
N GLY A 86 -0.78 33.63 7.87
CA GLY A 86 -0.21 34.89 7.39
C GLY A 86 1.21 34.83 6.79
N SER A 87 1.77 33.63 6.61
CA SER A 87 3.09 33.45 5.97
C SER A 87 3.07 33.69 4.46
N THR A 88 4.05 34.46 3.96
CA THR A 88 4.28 34.72 2.53
C THR A 88 4.47 33.41 1.75
N GLY A 89 4.04 33.33 0.49
CA GLY A 89 4.12 32.11 -0.33
C GLY A 89 5.51 31.43 -0.32
N LEU A 90 6.58 32.22 -0.40
CA LEU A 90 7.96 31.75 -0.26
C LEU A 90 8.28 31.11 1.10
N ARG A 91 7.80 31.70 2.20
CA ARG A 91 8.00 31.18 3.56
C ARG A 91 7.24 29.87 3.77
N ARG A 92 6.07 29.73 3.13
CA ARG A 92 5.29 28.48 3.09
C ARG A 92 6.03 27.37 2.34
N PHE A 93 6.65 27.68 1.19
CA PHE A 93 7.44 26.70 0.43
C PHE A 93 8.73 26.30 1.15
N LEU A 94 9.46 27.25 1.73
CA LEU A 94 10.65 26.96 2.55
C LEU A 94 10.31 26.06 3.73
N THR A 95 9.18 26.30 4.42
CA THR A 95 8.73 25.46 5.53
C THR A 95 8.54 24.00 5.12
N VAL A 96 8.10 23.73 3.88
CA VAL A 96 7.91 22.36 3.36
C VAL A 96 9.26 21.70 3.03
N VAL A 97 10.23 22.45 2.53
CA VAL A 97 11.58 21.95 2.18
C VAL A 97 12.40 21.68 3.44
N THR A 98 12.24 22.49 4.48
CA THR A 98 12.91 22.29 5.79
C THR A 98 12.18 21.26 6.68
N ASP A 99 11.03 20.74 6.25
CA ASP A 99 10.29 19.72 6.99
C ASP A 99 10.91 18.34 6.76
N GLY A 100 11.47 17.73 7.82
CA GLY A 100 12.03 16.38 7.77
C GLY A 100 11.04 15.33 7.27
N GLN A 101 9.74 15.54 7.52
CA GLN A 101 8.68 14.64 7.03
C GLN A 101 8.57 14.63 5.50
N SER A 102 8.92 15.72 4.82
CA SER A 102 8.92 15.80 3.36
C SER A 102 9.98 14.91 2.74
N TRP A 103 11.17 14.86 3.33
CA TRP A 103 12.27 14.00 2.92
C TRP A 103 11.96 12.51 3.10
N LEU A 104 11.20 12.19 4.15
CA LEU A 104 10.78 10.81 4.40
C LEU A 104 9.63 10.36 3.50
N ASN A 105 8.78 11.28 3.03
CA ASN A 105 7.85 10.96 1.94
C ASN A 105 8.59 10.69 0.61
N LEU A 106 9.72 11.38 0.37
CA LEU A 106 10.56 11.14 -0.81
C LEU A 106 11.21 9.74 -0.72
N LEU A 107 11.80 9.41 0.42
CA LEU A 107 12.36 8.08 0.67
C LEU A 107 11.29 6.99 0.56
N TRP A 108 10.11 7.23 1.14
CA TRP A 108 8.96 6.34 1.02
C TRP A 108 8.57 6.11 -0.44
N ALA A 109 8.50 7.15 -1.27
CA ALA A 109 8.15 7.00 -2.68
C ALA A 109 9.15 6.14 -3.47
N ILE A 110 10.44 6.28 -3.16
CA ILE A 110 11.51 5.49 -3.78
C ILE A 110 11.46 4.02 -3.33
N VAL A 111 11.28 3.77 -2.04
CA VAL A 111 11.26 2.40 -1.48
C VAL A 111 9.95 1.67 -1.75
N ASN A 112 8.82 2.38 -1.75
CA ASN A 112 7.50 1.77 -1.97
C ASN A 112 7.31 1.30 -3.42
N PHE A 113 7.97 1.93 -4.39
CA PHE A 113 7.86 1.56 -5.80
C PHE A 113 8.26 0.11 -6.12
N PRO A 114 9.47 -0.38 -5.78
CA PRO A 114 9.84 -1.77 -6.04
C PRO A 114 8.94 -2.76 -5.31
N ILE A 115 8.48 -2.43 -4.10
CA ILE A 115 7.57 -3.28 -3.33
C ILE A 115 6.21 -3.37 -4.02
N ALA A 116 5.67 -2.23 -4.50
CA ALA A 116 4.41 -2.20 -5.23
C ALA A 116 4.49 -2.96 -6.56
N ILE A 117 5.64 -2.93 -7.25
CA ILE A 117 5.89 -3.78 -8.43
C ILE A 117 5.78 -5.26 -8.05
N VAL A 118 6.50 -5.70 -7.02
CA VAL A 118 6.49 -7.11 -6.60
C VAL A 118 5.08 -7.55 -6.24
N GLY A 119 4.35 -6.75 -5.46
CA GLY A 119 2.96 -7.03 -5.10
C GLY A 119 2.05 -7.12 -6.33
N PHE A 120 2.19 -6.20 -7.29
CA PHE A 120 1.42 -6.20 -8.53
C PHE A 120 1.71 -7.41 -9.40
N VAL A 121 2.99 -7.66 -9.71
CA VAL A 121 3.43 -8.80 -10.54
C VAL A 121 2.98 -10.11 -9.92
N LEU A 122 3.14 -10.25 -8.61
CA LEU A 122 2.73 -11.45 -7.91
C LEU A 122 1.21 -11.65 -7.98
N THR A 123 0.44 -10.58 -7.74
CA THR A 123 -1.03 -10.66 -7.82
C THR A 123 -1.51 -11.05 -9.22
N VAL A 124 -0.99 -10.39 -10.25
CA VAL A 124 -1.36 -10.66 -11.65
C VAL A 124 -0.93 -12.08 -12.05
N SER A 125 0.29 -12.49 -11.70
CA SER A 125 0.80 -13.83 -12.01
C SER A 125 -0.02 -14.91 -11.32
N TRP A 126 -0.37 -14.72 -10.05
CA TRP A 126 -1.14 -15.69 -9.28
C TRP A 126 -2.57 -15.84 -9.82
N TRP A 127 -3.24 -14.72 -10.10
CA TRP A 127 -4.56 -14.74 -10.74
C TRP A 127 -4.53 -15.39 -12.12
N SER A 128 -3.51 -15.06 -12.93
CA SER A 128 -3.34 -15.65 -14.26
C SER A 128 -3.11 -17.15 -14.16
N ALA A 129 -2.28 -17.62 -13.23
CA ALA A 129 -2.03 -19.04 -13.00
C ALA A 129 -3.29 -19.76 -12.50
N THR A 130 -4.02 -19.20 -11.54
CA THR A 130 -5.28 -19.79 -11.05
C THR A 130 -6.31 -19.92 -12.16
N VAL A 131 -6.53 -18.87 -12.95
CA VAL A 131 -7.49 -18.87 -14.05
C VAL A 131 -7.05 -19.82 -15.16
N ALA A 132 -5.77 -19.80 -15.54
CA ALA A 132 -5.23 -20.70 -16.56
C ALA A 132 -5.36 -22.18 -16.17
N SER A 133 -5.08 -22.52 -14.91
CA SER A 133 -5.21 -23.89 -14.40
C SER A 133 -6.66 -24.35 -14.29
N LEU A 134 -7.57 -23.48 -13.85
CA LEU A 134 -9.01 -23.81 -13.78
C LEU A 134 -9.65 -23.91 -15.16
N ALA A 135 -9.23 -23.07 -16.10
CA ALA A 135 -9.74 -23.07 -17.46
C ALA A 135 -9.11 -24.16 -18.34
N TRP A 136 -8.08 -24.87 -17.84
CA TRP A 136 -7.38 -25.92 -18.60
C TRP A 136 -8.31 -26.95 -19.27
N PRO A 137 -9.40 -27.46 -18.64
CA PRO A 137 -10.29 -28.40 -19.30
C PRO A 137 -10.95 -27.84 -20.58
N LEU A 138 -11.13 -26.53 -20.67
CA LEU A 138 -11.79 -25.84 -21.78
C LEU A 138 -10.87 -25.63 -22.99
N TYR A 139 -9.58 -25.29 -22.77
CA TYR A 139 -8.65 -24.93 -23.84
C TYR A 139 -7.45 -25.88 -23.99
N GLY A 140 -7.18 -26.74 -23.00
CA GLY A 140 -6.02 -27.63 -22.97
C GLY A 140 -6.00 -28.65 -24.12
N TRP A 141 -7.15 -29.00 -24.68
CA TRP A 141 -7.24 -29.86 -25.88
C TRP A 141 -6.73 -29.16 -27.14
N ILE A 142 -6.92 -27.84 -27.26
CA ILE A 142 -6.45 -27.04 -28.41
C ILE A 142 -4.94 -26.97 -28.38
N ILE A 143 -4.37 -26.69 -27.20
CA ILE A 143 -2.91 -26.58 -27.01
C ILE A 143 -2.23 -27.90 -27.31
N ARG A 144 -2.73 -29.01 -26.76
CA ARG A 144 -2.18 -30.36 -27.06
C ARG A 144 -2.25 -30.70 -28.54
N ARG A 145 -3.29 -30.26 -29.23
CA ARG A 145 -3.42 -30.50 -30.67
C ARG A 145 -2.48 -29.61 -31.52
N ALA A 146 -2.09 -28.44 -30.99
CA ALA A 146 -1.22 -27.50 -31.69
C ALA A 146 0.28 -27.75 -31.44
N VAL A 147 0.65 -28.13 -30.22
CA VAL A 147 2.06 -28.28 -29.78
C VAL A 147 2.50 -29.74 -29.73
N GLY A 148 1.54 -30.69 -29.75
CA GLY A 148 1.80 -32.09 -29.45
C GLY A 148 1.68 -32.37 -27.94
N SER A 149 1.60 -33.64 -27.57
CA SER A 149 1.67 -34.09 -26.17
C SER A 149 3.12 -34.28 -25.70
N GLU A 150 4.03 -34.65 -26.61
CA GLU A 150 5.40 -34.99 -26.26
C GLU A 150 6.14 -33.87 -25.49
N GLY A 151 6.40 -34.11 -24.20
CA GLY A 151 7.21 -33.25 -23.34
C GLY A 151 6.43 -32.30 -22.43
N ASP A 152 5.12 -32.47 -22.26
CA ASP A 152 4.36 -31.66 -21.30
C ASP A 152 4.72 -32.07 -19.86
N GLY A 153 5.16 -31.11 -19.02
CA GLY A 153 5.59 -31.39 -17.64
C GLY A 153 4.50 -32.04 -16.77
N LEU A 154 3.24 -31.84 -17.15
CA LEU A 154 2.06 -32.43 -16.52
C LEU A 154 1.87 -33.90 -16.87
N GLU A 155 2.31 -34.34 -18.05
CA GLU A 155 2.23 -35.73 -18.52
C GLU A 155 3.14 -36.63 -17.67
N TYR A 156 4.39 -36.19 -17.45
CA TYR A 156 5.33 -36.87 -16.54
C TYR A 156 4.79 -36.99 -15.11
N ALA A 157 4.09 -35.96 -14.63
CA ALA A 157 3.54 -35.97 -13.28
C ALA A 157 2.33 -36.92 -13.15
N THR A 158 1.48 -37.05 -14.19
CA THR A 158 0.37 -38.02 -14.19
C THR A 158 0.84 -39.44 -14.42
N GLU A 159 1.90 -39.62 -15.19
CA GLU A 159 2.54 -40.93 -15.42
C GLU A 159 3.19 -41.44 -14.13
N TRP A 160 3.90 -40.57 -13.39
CA TRP A 160 4.43 -40.90 -12.05
C TRP A 160 3.34 -41.22 -11.03
N LEU A 161 2.17 -40.58 -11.12
CA LEU A 161 1.02 -40.89 -10.26
C LEU A 161 0.31 -42.20 -10.63
N GLY A 162 0.70 -42.84 -11.75
CA GLY A 162 0.08 -44.07 -12.24
C GLY A 162 -1.30 -43.88 -12.85
N TRP A 163 -1.69 -42.64 -13.19
CA TRP A 163 -2.99 -42.32 -13.79
C TRP A 163 -2.98 -42.40 -15.33
N GLY A 164 -1.81 -42.63 -15.92
CA GLY A 164 -1.59 -42.76 -17.35
C GLY A 164 -1.68 -41.42 -18.10
N ASP A 165 -1.51 -41.47 -19.42
CA ASP A 165 -1.50 -40.31 -20.32
C ASP A 165 -2.93 -39.90 -20.77
N SER A 166 -3.92 -40.12 -19.90
CA SER A 166 -5.30 -39.79 -20.24
C SER A 166 -5.56 -38.29 -20.08
N TYR A 167 -6.17 -37.66 -21.09
CA TYR A 167 -6.54 -36.24 -21.08
C TYR A 167 -7.34 -35.84 -19.83
N THR A 168 -8.16 -36.75 -19.31
CA THR A 168 -8.97 -36.57 -18.10
C THR A 168 -8.13 -36.51 -16.83
N ALA A 169 -7.13 -37.38 -16.69
CA ALA A 169 -6.21 -37.40 -15.54
C ALA A 169 -5.42 -36.09 -15.45
N ILE A 170 -4.87 -35.64 -16.58
CA ILE A 170 -4.13 -34.36 -16.65
C ILE A 170 -5.05 -33.19 -16.32
N SER A 171 -6.28 -33.18 -16.84
CA SER A 171 -7.26 -32.11 -16.56
C SER A 171 -7.68 -32.05 -15.09
N ILE A 172 -7.82 -33.21 -14.44
CA ILE A 172 -8.11 -33.27 -13.00
C ILE A 172 -6.93 -32.71 -12.21
N MET A 173 -5.71 -33.08 -12.56
CA MET A 173 -4.52 -32.62 -11.85
C MET A 173 -4.26 -31.12 -12.01
N THR A 174 -4.45 -30.56 -13.21
CA THR A 174 -4.36 -29.10 -13.42
C THR A 174 -5.42 -28.35 -12.64
N VAL A 175 -6.65 -28.87 -12.57
CA VAL A 175 -7.73 -28.24 -11.80
C VAL A 175 -7.44 -28.32 -10.29
N LEU A 176 -6.90 -29.45 -9.80
CA LEU A 176 -6.45 -29.58 -8.41
C LEU A 176 -5.32 -28.60 -8.09
N GLY A 177 -4.32 -28.48 -8.97
CA GLY A 177 -3.25 -27.49 -8.83
C GLY A 177 -3.78 -26.06 -8.82
N GLY A 178 -4.72 -25.74 -9.72
CA GLY A 178 -5.42 -24.46 -9.75
C GLY A 178 -6.23 -24.19 -8.47
N LEU A 179 -6.86 -25.21 -7.89
CA LEU A 179 -7.61 -25.12 -6.64
C LEU A 179 -6.68 -24.87 -5.45
N VAL A 180 -5.53 -25.55 -5.37
CA VAL A 180 -4.49 -25.28 -4.37
C VAL A 180 -4.00 -23.83 -4.50
N MET A 181 -3.77 -23.37 -5.72
CA MET A 181 -3.35 -21.99 -5.98
C MET A 181 -4.42 -20.98 -5.57
N ALA A 182 -5.70 -21.27 -5.84
CA ALA A 182 -6.83 -20.48 -5.38
C ALA A 182 -6.94 -20.43 -3.84
N LEU A 183 -6.59 -21.53 -3.16
CA LEU A 183 -6.61 -21.61 -1.71
C LEU A 183 -5.45 -20.84 -1.06
N LEU A 184 -4.29 -20.82 -1.71
CA LEU A 184 -3.11 -20.06 -1.29
C LEU A 184 -3.23 -18.56 -1.60
N LEU A 185 -4.04 -18.19 -2.59
CA LEU A 185 -4.29 -16.82 -3.03
C LEU A 185 -4.56 -15.84 -1.86
N PRO A 186 -5.50 -16.07 -0.93
CA PRO A 186 -5.71 -15.18 0.22
C PRO A 186 -4.50 -15.09 1.17
N VAL A 187 -3.72 -16.15 1.34
CA VAL A 187 -2.54 -16.13 2.23
C VAL A 187 -1.43 -15.28 1.62
N VAL A 188 -1.17 -15.49 0.34
CA VAL A 188 -0.10 -14.81 -0.38
C VAL A 188 -0.40 -13.33 -0.56
N LEU A 189 -1.61 -12.98 -1.01
CA LEU A 189 -2.01 -11.57 -1.16
C LEU A 189 -1.99 -10.84 0.18
N ARG A 190 -2.47 -11.48 1.25
CA ARG A 190 -2.45 -10.88 2.60
C ARG A 190 -1.04 -10.74 3.14
N GLY A 191 -0.14 -11.70 2.88
CA GLY A 191 1.28 -11.59 3.22
C GLY A 191 1.95 -10.40 2.55
N CYS A 192 1.77 -10.25 1.23
CA CYS A 192 2.28 -9.09 0.49
C CYS A 192 1.68 -7.77 0.99
N ALA A 193 0.37 -7.72 1.21
CA ALA A 193 -0.31 -6.51 1.69
C ALA A 193 0.18 -6.09 3.09
N LEU A 194 0.38 -7.06 4.00
CA LEU A 194 0.92 -6.80 5.34
C LEU A 194 2.38 -6.34 5.31
N MET A 195 3.20 -6.93 4.44
CA MET A 195 4.60 -6.57 4.29
C MET A 195 4.74 -5.14 3.72
N GLN A 196 3.92 -4.79 2.72
CA GLN A 196 3.86 -3.45 2.14
C GLN A 196 3.31 -2.43 3.15
N GLY A 197 2.28 -2.78 3.92
CA GLY A 197 1.70 -1.93 4.96
C GLY A 197 2.63 -1.72 6.17
N GLY A 198 3.35 -2.77 6.59
CA GLY A 198 4.28 -2.74 7.72
C GLY A 198 5.50 -1.87 7.44
N LEU A 199 6.06 -1.94 6.23
CA LEU A 199 7.17 -1.08 5.83
C LEU A 199 6.75 0.40 5.71
N GLY A 200 5.54 0.66 5.23
CA GLY A 200 4.96 2.01 5.23
C GLY A 200 4.76 2.58 6.63
N GLN A 201 4.30 1.76 7.59
CA GLN A 201 4.15 2.19 8.98
C GLN A 201 5.48 2.32 9.72
N GLY A 202 6.44 1.41 9.51
CA GLY A 202 7.75 1.48 10.17
C GLY A 202 8.53 2.75 9.80
N LEU A 203 8.38 3.22 8.57
CA LEU A 203 9.03 4.43 8.07
C LEU A 203 8.32 5.73 8.50
N LEU A 204 7.02 5.64 8.83
CA LEU A 204 6.22 6.77 9.33
C LEU A 204 6.22 6.86 10.86
N ALA A 205 6.28 5.73 11.57
CA ALA A 205 6.32 5.66 13.03
C ALA A 205 7.69 6.07 13.60
N SER A 206 8.77 5.97 12.82
CA SER A 206 10.10 6.46 13.22
C SER A 206 10.19 8.00 13.33
N LEU A 207 9.13 8.72 12.92
CA LEU A 207 9.08 10.17 12.85
C LEU A 207 7.92 10.82 13.60
N GLU A 208 7.05 10.04 14.23
CA GLU A 208 6.21 10.59 15.28
C GLU A 208 7.20 11.03 16.37
N SER A 209 7.64 12.29 16.28
CA SER A 209 8.70 12.79 17.14
C SER A 209 8.19 12.69 18.57
N PRO A 210 9.05 12.32 19.54
CA PRO A 210 8.67 12.30 20.95
C PRO A 210 7.97 13.59 21.38
N GLU A 211 8.33 14.72 20.78
CA GLU A 211 7.73 16.05 20.98
C GLU A 211 6.23 16.13 20.63
N ASP A 212 5.77 15.50 19.54
CA ASP A 212 4.34 15.52 19.15
C ASP A 212 3.50 14.65 20.11
N ASN A 213 4.08 13.55 20.61
CA ASN A 213 3.45 12.71 21.62
C ASN A 213 3.40 13.41 22.98
N GLU A 214 4.48 14.09 23.38
CA GLU A 214 4.51 14.92 24.60
C GLU A 214 3.48 16.05 24.56
N THR A 215 3.39 16.76 23.42
CA THR A 215 2.43 17.85 23.24
C THR A 215 0.98 17.34 23.30
N ARG A 216 0.73 16.15 22.75
CA ARG A 216 -0.58 15.50 22.82
C ARG A 216 -0.94 15.08 24.24
N VAL A 217 -0.01 14.46 24.96
CA VAL A 217 -0.21 14.07 26.36
C VAL A 217 -0.45 15.30 27.24
N ASP A 218 0.25 16.41 26.97
CA ASP A 218 0.05 17.67 27.70
C ASP A 218 -1.33 18.28 27.41
N LEU A 219 -1.80 18.24 26.16
CA LEU A 219 -3.15 18.69 25.79
C LEU A 219 -4.25 17.83 26.44
N GLU A 220 -4.11 16.50 26.39
CA GLU A 220 -5.07 15.59 27.03
C GLU A 220 -5.12 15.85 28.56
N ARG A 221 -3.96 16.06 29.20
CA ARG A 221 -3.89 16.46 30.61
C ARG A 221 -4.61 17.77 30.89
N ARG A 222 -4.39 18.81 30.09
CA ARG A 222 -5.07 20.12 30.26
C ARG A 222 -6.57 20.04 30.09
N VAL A 223 -7.05 19.25 29.13
CA VAL A 223 -8.49 19.03 28.94
C VAL A 223 -9.09 18.33 30.15
N THR A 224 -8.44 17.27 30.64
CA THR A 224 -8.91 16.59 31.87
C THR A 224 -8.88 17.50 33.09
N ASP A 225 -7.89 18.38 33.21
CA ASP A 225 -7.79 19.34 34.30
C ASP A 225 -8.95 20.35 34.26
N LEU A 226 -9.23 20.93 33.07
CA LEU A 226 -10.36 21.82 32.86
C LEU A 226 -11.71 21.16 33.17
N ASP A 227 -11.90 19.90 32.77
CA ASP A 227 -13.12 19.15 33.08
C ASP A 227 -13.29 18.98 34.60
N THR A 228 -12.20 18.72 35.33
CA THR A 228 -12.23 18.63 36.79
C THR A 228 -12.49 19.98 37.47
N GLU A 229 -11.96 21.08 36.95
CA GLU A 229 -12.25 22.43 37.46
C GLU A 229 -13.71 22.81 37.22
N LEU A 230 -14.25 22.52 36.04
CA LEU A 230 -15.66 22.75 35.72
C LEU A 230 -16.59 21.93 36.61
N ALA A 231 -16.24 20.68 36.92
CA ALA A 231 -17.00 19.85 37.86
C ALA A 231 -17.04 20.47 39.27
N ARG A 232 -15.89 20.91 39.80
CA ARG A 232 -15.80 21.57 41.11
C ARG A 232 -16.55 22.91 41.14
N ALA A 233 -16.49 23.69 40.05
CA ALA A 233 -17.22 24.95 39.94
C ALA A 233 -18.73 24.72 39.92
N ARG A 234 -19.21 23.68 39.23
CA ARG A 234 -20.62 23.27 39.23
C ARG A 234 -21.09 22.84 40.62
N GLU A 235 -20.31 22.04 41.35
CA GLU A 235 -20.66 21.64 42.72
C GLU A 235 -20.76 22.84 43.67
N ARG A 236 -19.84 23.81 43.56
CA ARG A 236 -19.89 25.05 44.35
C ARG A 236 -21.12 25.90 44.05
N LEU A 237 -21.57 25.94 42.78
CA LEU A 237 -22.76 26.68 42.38
C LEU A 237 -24.06 25.95 42.73
N ALA A 238 -24.06 24.61 42.81
CA ALA A 238 -25.21 23.81 43.19
C ALA A 238 -25.41 23.67 44.72
N GLY A 239 -24.37 23.98 45.51
CA GLY A 239 -24.39 23.98 46.97
C GLY A 239 -24.72 25.32 47.63
N VAL A 240 -25.06 26.35 46.84
CA VAL A 240 -25.56 27.67 47.27
C VAL A 240 -27.03 27.78 46.91
#